data_AF-A0A7W0PVD3-F1
#
_entry.id   AF-A0A7W0PVD3-F1
#
_cell.length_a   1.000
_cell.length_b   1.000
_cell.length_c   1.000
_cell.angle_alpha   90.00
_cell.angle_beta   90.00
_cell.angle_gamma   90.00
#
_symmetry.space_group_name_H-M   'P 1'
#
loop_
_entity.id
_entity.type
_entity.pdbx_description
1 polymer ?
#
loop_
_entity_poly.entity_id
_entity_poly.type
_entity_poly.pdbx_seq_one_letter_code
_entity_poly.pdbx_strand_id
1 'polypeptide(L)'
;DQASLVLELSKLAQASGVTLRVIAPQEPLVGLGAPTLIPISVTVGGSYFKISRFVQRTQALVSVRNGKIEARGRLFTVQSLELGEAQTARFPALDATIVLHAYVYDGPIVPVDVPDEPTEEPEPTGSTSAAGSTS
;
A
#
# COMPACT_ATOMS: atom_id res chain seq x y z
N ASP A 1 14.93 -8.85 -5.48
CA ASP A 1 15.45 -7.88 -6.45
C ASP A 1 15.06 -6.45 -6.03
N GLN A 2 15.84 -5.86 -5.12
CA GLN A 2 15.59 -4.50 -4.60
C GLN A 2 16.33 -3.42 -5.40
N ALA A 3 17.38 -3.78 -6.14
CA ALA A 3 18.15 -2.83 -6.94
C ALA A 3 17.36 -2.33 -8.16
N SER A 4 16.60 -3.20 -8.83
CA SER A 4 15.74 -2.82 -9.96
C SER A 4 14.63 -1.84 -9.54
N LEU A 5 14.07 -2.03 -8.34
CA LEU A 5 13.09 -1.13 -7.70
C LEU A 5 13.64 0.30 -7.57
N VAL A 6 14.84 0.41 -6.98
CA VAL A 6 15.49 1.71 -6.74
C VAL A 6 15.76 2.42 -8.08
N LEU A 7 16.18 1.67 -9.10
CA LEU A 7 16.41 2.21 -10.44
C LEU A 7 15.12 2.72 -11.09
N GLU A 8 14.01 1.99 -10.95
CA GLU A 8 12.71 2.39 -11.49
C GLU A 8 12.19 3.67 -10.81
N LEU A 9 12.25 3.75 -9.47
CA LEU A 9 11.91 4.96 -8.72
C LEU A 9 12.80 6.14 -9.11
N SER A 10 14.09 5.89 -9.35
CA SER A 10 15.04 6.91 -9.78
C SER A 10 14.66 7.50 -11.14
N LYS A 11 14.29 6.63 -12.11
CA LYS A 11 13.80 7.07 -13.43
C LYS A 11 12.51 7.87 -13.34
N LEU A 12 11.58 7.46 -12.46
CA LEU A 12 10.32 8.18 -12.24
C LEU A 12 10.51 9.57 -11.64
N ALA A 13 11.43 9.69 -10.68
CA ALA A 13 11.75 10.98 -10.06
C ALA A 13 12.33 11.94 -11.10
N GLN A 14 13.28 11.47 -11.92
CA GLN A 14 13.85 12.24 -13.02
C GLN A 14 12.79 12.68 -14.02
N ALA A 15 11.92 11.78 -14.47
CA ALA A 15 10.85 12.11 -15.40
C ALA A 15 9.86 13.15 -14.82
N SER A 16 9.63 13.12 -13.50
CA SER A 16 8.70 14.01 -12.78
C SER A 16 9.33 15.32 -12.32
N GLY A 17 10.65 15.45 -12.42
CA GLY A 17 11.39 16.64 -12.02
C GLY A 17 11.44 16.87 -10.50
N VAL A 18 11.21 15.82 -9.71
CA VAL A 18 11.40 15.81 -8.25
C VAL A 18 12.81 15.32 -7.91
N THR A 19 13.34 15.79 -6.79
CA THR A 19 14.65 15.34 -6.30
C THR A 19 14.42 14.19 -5.34
N LEU A 20 14.95 13.01 -5.66
CA LEU A 20 14.95 11.88 -4.73
C LEU A 20 15.94 12.15 -3.61
N ARG A 21 15.48 12.04 -2.36
CA ARG A 21 16.34 12.21 -1.18
C ARG A 21 16.65 10.87 -0.53
N VAL A 22 15.61 10.10 -0.24
CA VAL A 22 15.72 8.83 0.46
C VAL A 22 14.82 7.80 -0.22
N ILE A 23 15.33 6.59 -0.36
CA ILE A 23 14.54 5.40 -0.71
C ILE A 23 14.90 4.33 0.31
N ALA A 24 13.92 3.89 1.08
CA ALA A 24 14.08 2.88 2.10
C ALA A 24 13.09 1.73 1.86
N PRO A 25 13.46 0.74 1.03
CA PRO A 25 12.70 -0.50 0.93
C PRO A 25 12.75 -1.22 2.28
N GLN A 26 11.61 -1.72 2.73
CA GLN A 26 11.49 -2.53 3.94
C GLN A 26 11.54 -4.02 3.60
N GLU A 27 11.54 -4.85 4.64
CA GLU A 27 11.46 -6.30 4.47
C GLU A 27 10.16 -6.70 3.74
N PRO A 28 10.21 -7.70 2.84
CA PRO A 28 9.02 -8.21 2.18
C PRO A 28 8.05 -8.84 3.19
N LEU A 29 6.77 -8.52 3.07
CA LEU A 29 5.70 -9.19 3.79
C LEU A 29 5.05 -10.21 2.86
N VAL A 30 5.16 -11.48 3.22
CA VAL A 30 4.46 -12.58 2.55
C VAL A 30 3.03 -12.62 3.10
N GLY A 31 2.05 -12.34 2.24
CA GLY A 31 0.65 -12.43 2.62
C GLY A 31 0.18 -13.88 2.56
N LEU A 32 -0.39 -14.41 3.64
CA LEU A 32 -1.06 -15.71 3.58
C LEU A 32 -2.30 -15.56 2.68
N GLY A 33 -2.34 -16.29 1.55
CA GLY A 33 -3.40 -16.10 0.55
C GLY A 33 -3.39 -14.76 -0.18
N ALA A 34 -2.26 -14.05 -0.18
CA ALA A 34 -2.09 -12.80 -0.91
C ALA A 34 -0.68 -12.73 -1.55
N PRO A 35 -0.47 -11.89 -2.59
CA PRO A 35 0.85 -11.74 -3.19
C PRO A 35 1.82 -11.09 -2.19
N THR A 36 3.09 -11.47 -2.26
CA THR A 36 4.16 -10.83 -1.49
C THR A 36 4.22 -9.34 -1.80
N LEU A 37 4.27 -8.49 -0.78
CA LEU A 37 4.39 -7.04 -0.91
C LEU A 37 5.66 -6.53 -0.25
N ILE A 38 6.25 -5.49 -0.83
CA ILE A 38 7.43 -4.82 -0.29
C ILE A 38 7.03 -3.38 0.02
N PRO A 39 6.96 -2.98 1.31
CA PRO A 39 6.75 -1.59 1.69
C PRO A 39 7.99 -0.78 1.32
N ILE A 40 7.80 0.42 0.79
CA ILE A 40 8.88 1.32 0.42
C ILE A 40 8.52 2.71 0.95
N SER A 41 9.40 3.28 1.76
CA SER A 41 9.32 4.70 2.11
C SER A 41 10.21 5.50 1.17
N VAL A 42 9.66 6.54 0.55
CA VAL A 42 10.36 7.41 -0.38
C VAL A 42 10.20 8.85 0.07
N THR A 43 11.31 9.56 0.19
CA THR A 43 11.31 11.01 0.42
C THR A 43 11.74 11.73 -0.84
N VAL A 44 10.89 12.63 -1.34
CA VAL A 44 11.16 13.47 -2.52
C VAL A 44 11.07 14.96 -2.17
N GLY A 45 11.92 15.77 -2.78
CA GLY A 45 11.91 17.22 -2.67
C GLY A 45 11.44 17.88 -3.98
N GLY A 46 10.60 18.90 -3.88
CA GLY A 46 10.14 19.66 -5.05
C GLY A 46 9.03 20.64 -4.72
N SER A 47 8.49 21.32 -5.75
CA SER A 47 7.24 22.06 -5.57
C SER A 47 6.05 21.11 -5.50
N TYR A 48 4.96 21.55 -4.87
CA TYR A 48 3.71 20.78 -4.78
C TYR A 48 3.30 20.18 -6.14
N PHE A 49 3.30 20.99 -7.21
CA PHE A 49 2.95 20.52 -8.56
C PHE A 49 3.85 19.38 -9.08
N LYS A 50 5.15 19.42 -8.78
CA LYS A 50 6.08 18.36 -9.20
C LYS A 50 5.84 17.08 -8.38
N ILE A 51 5.60 17.22 -7.08
CA ILE A 51 5.26 16.11 -6.19
C ILE A 51 3.94 15.46 -6.62
N SER A 52 2.88 16.24 -6.89
CA SER A 52 1.61 15.70 -7.38
C SER A 52 1.76 14.97 -8.70
N ARG A 53 2.57 15.49 -9.64
CA ARG A 53 2.88 14.77 -10.90
C ARG A 53 3.62 13.47 -10.66
N PHE A 54 4.57 13.45 -9.72
CA PHE A 54 5.28 12.23 -9.34
C PHE A 54 4.33 11.17 -8.80
N VAL A 55 3.43 11.54 -7.89
CA VAL A 55 2.42 10.63 -7.33
C VAL A 55 1.47 10.12 -8.41
N GLN A 56 0.94 11.01 -9.26
CA GLN A 56 0.07 10.63 -10.38
C GLN A 56 0.75 9.69 -11.37
N ARG A 57 2.04 9.91 -11.66
CA ARG A 57 2.81 9.03 -12.55
C ARG A 57 3.14 7.69 -11.93
N THR A 58 3.42 7.69 -10.63
CA THR A 58 3.62 6.45 -9.87
C THR A 58 2.35 5.60 -9.89
N GLN A 59 1.17 6.23 -9.75
CA GLN A 59 -0.12 5.56 -9.93
C GLN A 59 -0.38 5.16 -11.40
N ALA A 60 0.07 5.95 -12.38
CA ALA A 60 -0.14 5.64 -13.80
C ALA A 60 0.74 4.49 -14.33
N LEU A 61 1.88 4.17 -13.68
CA LEU A 61 2.63 2.94 -13.97
C LEU A 61 1.82 1.67 -13.70
N VAL A 62 0.72 1.79 -12.94
CA VAL A 62 -0.22 0.72 -12.60
C VAL A 62 -1.36 0.60 -13.63
N SER A 63 -1.37 1.44 -14.66
CA SER A 63 -2.43 1.42 -15.67
C SER A 63 -2.34 0.20 -16.57
N VAL A 64 -3.25 -0.75 -16.32
CA VAL A 64 -3.77 -1.72 -17.29
C VAL A 64 -3.90 -1.04 -18.67
N ARG A 65 -3.21 -1.54 -19.69
CA ARG A 65 -3.52 -1.18 -21.09
C ARG A 65 -4.43 -2.26 -21.69
N ASN A 66 -5.57 -1.84 -22.22
CA ASN A 66 -6.50 -2.63 -23.03
C ASN A 66 -7.36 -3.70 -22.31
N GLY A 67 -7.87 -3.44 -21.10
CA GLY A 67 -8.85 -4.33 -20.44
C GLY A 67 -8.32 -5.73 -20.11
N LYS A 68 -7.02 -5.96 -20.30
CA LYS A 68 -6.26 -7.14 -19.91
C LYS A 68 -5.11 -6.63 -19.06
N ILE A 69 -4.98 -7.15 -17.84
CA ILE A 69 -3.90 -6.78 -16.92
C ILE A 69 -2.59 -7.36 -17.48
N GLU A 70 -1.96 -6.66 -18.42
CA GLU A 70 -0.58 -6.94 -18.84
C GLU A 70 0.38 -6.26 -17.86
N ALA A 71 0.54 -6.84 -16.67
CA ALA A 71 1.57 -6.43 -15.74
C ALA A 71 2.95 -6.92 -16.25
N ARG A 72 3.59 -6.16 -17.15
CA ARG A 72 5.00 -6.38 -17.51
C ARG A 72 5.98 -5.90 -16.43
N GLY A 73 5.46 -5.50 -15.26
CA GLY A 73 6.24 -4.92 -14.16
C GLY A 73 5.52 -5.07 -12.82
N ARG A 74 6.02 -4.37 -11.80
CA ARG A 74 5.49 -4.46 -10.43
C ARG A 74 4.31 -3.53 -10.22
N LEU A 75 3.32 -4.01 -9.47
CA LEU A 75 2.15 -3.24 -9.12
C LEU A 75 2.50 -2.38 -7.91
N PHE A 76 2.31 -1.06 -8.00
CA PHE A 76 2.56 -0.13 -6.89
C PHE A 76 1.24 0.44 -6.36
N THR A 77 1.09 0.56 -5.06
CA THR A 77 -0.01 1.31 -4.44
C THR A 77 0.55 2.35 -3.49
N VAL A 78 -0.06 3.53 -3.46
CA VAL A 78 0.29 4.59 -2.52
C VAL A 78 -0.55 4.39 -1.27
N GLN A 79 0.08 4.26 -0.11
CA GLN A 79 -0.62 4.11 1.18
C GLN A 79 -0.79 5.46 1.88
N SER A 80 0.29 6.23 1.96
CA SER A 80 0.27 7.53 2.60
C SER A 80 1.18 8.51 1.88
N LEU A 81 0.82 9.79 2.02
CA LEU A 81 1.57 10.93 1.52
C LEU A 81 1.53 12.01 2.60
N GLU A 82 2.70 12.39 3.08
CA GLU A 82 2.88 13.49 4.01
C GLU A 82 3.71 14.58 3.33
N LEU A 83 3.28 15.83 3.48
CA LEU A 83 3.95 17.01 2.94
C LEU A 83 4.48 17.85 4.10
N GLY A 84 5.73 18.27 3.99
CA GLY A 84 6.37 19.19 4.94
C GLY A 84 7.11 20.31 4.21
N GLU A 85 7.44 21.37 4.95
CA GLU A 85 8.36 22.39 4.45
C GLU A 85 9.73 21.74 4.15
N ALA A 86 10.34 22.14 3.03
CA ALA A 86 11.62 21.55 2.66
C ALA A 86 12.71 21.92 3.69
N GLN A 87 13.43 20.91 4.19
CA GLN A 87 14.46 21.15 5.20
C GLN A 87 15.68 21.89 4.65
N THR A 88 15.91 21.78 3.33
CA THR A 88 17.11 22.32 2.67
C THR A 88 16.82 23.50 1.74
N ALA A 89 15.56 23.93 1.61
CA ALA A 89 15.16 24.97 0.67
C ALA A 89 13.97 25.76 1.21
N ARG A 90 13.87 27.04 0.84
CA ARG A 90 12.73 27.88 1.24
C ARG A 90 11.51 27.60 0.34
N PHE A 91 10.33 27.94 0.84
CA PHE A 91 9.09 27.97 0.07
C PHE A 91 9.32 28.62 -1.32
N PRO A 92 8.80 28.05 -2.42
CA PRO A 92 7.77 27.01 -2.54
C PRO A 92 8.29 25.56 -2.57
N ALA A 93 9.52 25.30 -2.11
CA ALA A 93 10.02 23.94 -2.00
C ALA A 93 9.41 23.21 -0.80
N LEU A 94 8.99 21.96 -1.04
CA LEU A 94 8.43 21.05 -0.05
C LEU A 94 9.21 19.74 -0.08
N ASP A 95 9.22 19.04 1.04
CA ASP A 95 9.61 17.64 1.12
C ASP A 95 8.36 16.79 1.31
N ALA A 96 8.29 15.66 0.61
CA ALA A 96 7.17 14.72 0.67
C ALA A 96 7.68 13.34 1.06
N THR A 97 7.08 12.76 2.09
CA THR A 97 7.30 11.38 2.50
C THR A 97 6.14 10.54 1.99
N ILE A 98 6.46 9.50 1.22
CA ILE A 98 5.49 8.69 0.49
C ILE A 98 5.73 7.24 0.86
N VAL A 99 4.70 6.58 1.39
CA VAL A 99 4.72 5.14 1.65
C VAL A 99 4.02 4.43 0.48
N LEU A 100 4.75 3.51 -0.14
CA LEU A 100 4.32 2.75 -1.30
C LEU A 100 4.37 1.25 -0.96
N HIS A 101 3.39 0.48 -1.43
CA HIS A 101 3.51 -0.98 -1.46
C HIS A 101 3.81 -1.42 -2.88
N ALA A 102 4.80 -2.29 -3.04
CA ALA A 102 5.14 -2.87 -4.32
C ALA A 102 4.90 -4.37 -4.29
N TYR A 103 3.94 -4.85 -5.08
CA TYR A 103 3.56 -6.25 -5.15
C TYR A 103 4.45 -7.03 -6.09
N VAL A 104 4.80 -8.24 -5.66
CA VAL A 104 5.57 -9.22 -6.41
C VAL A 104 4.72 -10.47 -6.53
N TYR A 105 4.56 -10.97 -7.75
CA TYR A 105 3.93 -12.27 -7.98
C TYR A 105 5.02 -13.34 -7.99
N ASP A 106 5.05 -14.17 -6.96
CA ASP A 106 6.06 -15.20 -6.70
C ASP A 106 5.51 -16.63 -6.78
N GLY A 107 4.22 -16.80 -7.08
CA GLY A 107 3.61 -18.12 -7.28
C GLY A 107 2.08 -18.08 -7.22
N PRO A 108 1.42 -19.24 -7.42
CA PRO A 108 -0.02 -19.36 -7.23
C PRO A 108 -0.39 -19.00 -5.78
N ILE A 109 -1.31 -18.06 -5.63
CA ILE A 109 -1.86 -17.67 -4.34
C ILE A 109 -2.71 -18.84 -3.84
N VAL A 110 -2.22 -19.54 -2.82
CA VAL A 110 -2.99 -20.57 -2.11
C VAL A 110 -3.89 -19.90 -1.08
N PRO A 111 -5.23 -20.10 -1.13
CA PRO A 111 -6.11 -19.60 -0.08
C PRO A 111 -5.62 -20.05 1.29
N VAL A 112 -5.71 -19.16 2.27
CA VAL A 112 -5.55 -19.56 3.66
C VAL A 112 -6.64 -20.56 4.00
N ASP A 113 -6.23 -21.73 4.50
CA ASP A 113 -7.13 -22.63 5.18
C ASP A 113 -7.60 -21.88 6.43
N VAL A 114 -8.89 -21.56 6.49
CA VAL A 114 -9.48 -20.94 7.68
C VAL A 114 -9.43 -22.02 8.75
N PRO A 115 -8.81 -21.80 9.92
CA PRO A 115 -8.97 -22.73 11.02
C PRO A 115 -10.47 -22.89 11.28
N ASP A 116 -10.96 -24.13 11.36
CA ASP A 116 -12.34 -24.41 11.77
C ASP A 116 -12.65 -23.57 13.02
N GLU A 117 -13.74 -22.80 12.98
CA GLU A 117 -14.27 -22.12 14.15
C GLU A 117 -14.36 -23.13 15.30
N PRO A 118 -13.96 -22.79 16.54
CA PRO A 118 -14.31 -23.60 17.68
C PRO A 118 -15.83 -23.73 17.67
N THR A 119 -16.34 -24.96 17.59
CA THR A 119 -17.77 -25.24 17.73
C THR A 119 -18.22 -24.66 19.08
N GLU A 120 -19.00 -23.58 19.06
CA GLU A 120 -19.74 -23.15 20.25
C GLU A 120 -20.73 -24.25 20.60
N GLU A 121 -20.52 -24.88 21.76
CA GLU A 121 -21.46 -25.82 22.36
C GLU A 121 -22.71 -25.03 22.81
N PRO A 122 -23.94 -25.46 22.45
CA PRO A 122 -25.13 -24.69 22.76
C PRO A 122 -25.38 -24.63 24.28
N GLU A 123 -25.45 -23.41 24.83
CA GLU A 123 -25.89 -23.19 26.21
C GLU A 123 -27.37 -23.59 26.40
N PRO A 124 -27.75 -24.20 27.53
CA PRO A 124 -29.13 -24.63 27.78
C PRO A 124 -30.06 -23.41 27.94
N THR A 125 -31.15 -23.41 27.17
CA THR A 125 -32.19 -22.36 27.20
C THR A 125 -32.90 -22.32 28.56
N GLY A 126 -32.68 -21.25 29.33
CA GLY A 126 -33.44 -20.95 30.54
C GLY A 126 -34.84 -20.40 30.22
N SER A 127 -35.88 -21.18 30.53
CA SER A 127 -37.27 -20.74 30.47
C SER A 127 -37.57 -19.70 31.55
N THR A 128 -38.04 -18.51 31.16
CA THR A 128 -38.73 -17.57 32.07
C THR A 128 -40.21 -17.53 31.69
N SER A 129 -41.08 -18.05 32.56
CA SER A 129 -42.54 -17.99 32.43
C SER A 129 -43.05 -16.72 33.10
N ALA A 130 -43.64 -15.81 32.32
CA ALA A 130 -44.40 -14.67 32.82
C ALA A 130 -45.82 -15.13 33.21
N ALA A 131 -46.24 -14.83 34.43
CA ALA A 131 -47.64 -14.89 34.85
C ALA A 131 -48.00 -13.56 35.53
N GLY A 132 -48.87 -12.78 34.90
CA GLY A 132 -49.52 -11.62 35.53
C GLY A 132 -50.84 -12.03 36.18
N SER A 133 -51.22 -11.38 37.28
CA SER A 133 -52.60 -10.95 37.53
C SER A 133 -52.72 -9.95 38.69
N THR A 134 -53.44 -8.87 38.39
CA THR A 134 -54.25 -7.92 39.19
C THR A 134 -54.55 -8.19 40.68
N SER A 135 -54.45 -7.13 41.51
CA SER A 135 -55.52 -6.58 42.38
C SER A 135 -55.16 -5.17 42.84
#